data_AF-A0A2J6MMY7-F1
#
_entry.id   AF-A0A2J6MMY7-F1
#
_cell.length_a   1.000
_cell.length_b   1.000
_cell.length_c   1.000
_cell.angle_alpha   90.00
_cell.angle_beta   90.00
_cell.angle_gamma   90.00
#
_symmetry.space_group_name_H-M   'P 1'
#
loop_
_entity.id
_entity.type
_entity.pdbx_description
1 polymer ?
#
loop_
_entity_poly.entity_id
_entity_poly.type
_entity_poly.pdbx_seq_one_letter_code
_entity_poly.pdbx_strand_id
1 'polypeptide(L)'
;MHLEWDDDGFCFWADRDQFEQLARAMRKALGKASGQQHAAGTPLAVWRHQVRADACGILAGPIAESLYDGSEFYIDDTGHSPSNDLDRALGLTQLLPSRETFERLGHMTEDALKTPGVWRRVTALAEELEHRGSMDYDDIIGFLPEPLPDWPSTTRRSARAALAALVE
;
A
#
# COMPACT_ATOMS: atom_id res chain seq x y z
N MET A 1 8.85 -12.61 -1.92
CA MET A 1 8.78 -11.24 -1.39
C MET A 1 10.12 -11.00 -0.70
N HIS A 2 10.88 -10.00 -1.13
CA HIS A 2 12.26 -9.73 -0.67
C HIS A 2 12.24 -8.90 0.61
N LEU A 3 11.55 -9.38 1.64
CA LEU A 3 11.39 -8.68 2.91
C LEU A 3 11.75 -9.66 4.01
N GLU A 4 12.82 -9.37 4.74
CA GLU A 4 13.34 -10.21 5.81
C GLU A 4 13.40 -9.40 7.09
N TRP A 5 13.02 -10.01 8.21
CA TRP A 5 13.18 -9.39 9.52
C TRP A 5 14.65 -9.52 9.95
N ASP A 6 15.26 -8.39 10.28
CA ASP A 6 16.58 -8.30 10.88
C ASP A 6 16.42 -8.21 12.41
N ASP A 7 16.73 -9.30 13.11
CA ASP A 7 16.67 -9.38 14.57
C ASP A 7 17.66 -8.45 15.26
N ASP A 8 18.82 -8.16 14.64
CA ASP A 8 19.84 -7.30 15.22
C ASP A 8 19.47 -5.82 15.03
N GLY A 9 18.90 -5.50 13.87
CA GLY A 9 18.43 -4.15 13.51
C GLY A 9 17.02 -3.82 14.00
N PHE A 10 16.27 -4.80 14.51
CA PHE A 10 14.85 -4.70 14.85
C PHE A 10 14.01 -4.05 13.74
N CYS A 11 14.26 -4.41 12.48
CA CYS A 11 13.55 -3.84 11.35
C CYS A 11 13.41 -4.82 10.20
N PHE A 12 12.50 -4.54 9.27
CA PHE A 12 12.49 -5.26 8.01
C PHE A 12 13.51 -4.68 7.04
N TRP A 13 14.29 -5.55 6.41
CA TRP A 13 15.22 -5.23 5.33
C TRP A 13 14.70 -5.74 4.00
N ALA A 14 14.88 -4.95 2.94
CA ALA A 14 14.55 -5.36 1.57
C ALA A 14 15.67 -5.12 0.57
N ASP A 15 15.99 -6.17 -0.21
CA ASP A 15 17.01 -6.10 -1.27
C ASP A 15 16.46 -5.43 -2.53
N ARG A 16 16.68 -4.12 -2.63
CA ARG A 16 16.31 -3.32 -3.82
C ARG A 16 17.05 -3.77 -5.08
N ASP A 17 18.31 -4.15 -4.98
CA ASP A 17 19.12 -4.51 -6.13
C ASP A 17 18.65 -5.83 -6.73
N GLN A 18 18.40 -6.83 -5.89
CA GLN A 18 17.82 -8.10 -6.32
C GLN A 18 16.42 -7.90 -6.92
N PHE A 19 15.58 -7.04 -6.32
CA PHE A 19 14.27 -6.69 -6.86
C PHE A 19 14.36 -6.05 -8.27
N GLU A 20 15.29 -5.11 -8.47
CA GLU A 20 15.50 -4.50 -9.78
C GLU A 20 16.07 -5.47 -10.81
N GLN A 21 17.01 -6.34 -10.40
CA GLN A 21 17.58 -7.37 -11.26
C GLN A 21 16.49 -8.34 -11.75
N LEU A 22 15.62 -8.79 -10.85
CA LEU A 22 14.49 -9.66 -11.18
C LEU A 22 13.54 -8.99 -12.18
N ALA A 23 13.22 -7.70 -11.98
CA ALA A 23 12.37 -6.95 -12.90
C ALA A 23 12.99 -6.80 -14.30
N ARG A 24 14.32 -6.59 -14.37
CA ARG A 24 15.07 -6.54 -15.64
C ARG A 24 15.10 -7.90 -16.33
N ALA A 25 15.29 -8.99 -15.59
CA ALA A 25 15.27 -10.36 -16.12
C ALA A 25 13.90 -10.71 -16.71
N MET A 26 12.82 -10.40 -15.99
CA MET A 26 11.44 -10.60 -16.47
C MET A 26 11.14 -9.79 -17.73
N ARG A 27 11.57 -8.52 -17.80
CA ARG A 27 11.45 -7.71 -19.03
C ARG A 27 12.15 -8.37 -20.21
N LYS A 28 13.36 -8.90 -19.99
CA LYS A 28 14.13 -9.59 -21.04
C LYS A 28 13.47 -10.89 -21.49
N ALA A 29 12.87 -11.64 -20.57
CA ALA A 29 12.14 -12.87 -20.88
C ALA A 29 10.86 -12.59 -21.68
N LEU A 30 10.06 -11.62 -21.23
CA LEU A 30 8.82 -11.23 -21.90
C LEU A 30 9.08 -10.67 -23.30
N GLY A 31 10.09 -9.81 -23.47
CA GLY A 31 10.45 -9.25 -24.78
C GLY A 31 11.01 -10.29 -25.77
N LYS A 32 11.54 -11.42 -25.29
CA LYS A 32 11.93 -12.55 -26.14
C LYS A 32 10.73 -13.39 -26.60
N ALA A 33 9.69 -13.51 -25.76
CA ALA A 33 8.53 -14.34 -26.02
C ALA A 33 7.48 -13.65 -26.92
N SER A 34 7.33 -12.32 -26.82
CA SER A 34 6.26 -11.59 -27.52
C SER A 34 6.64 -11.09 -28.93
N GLY A 35 7.92 -11.08 -29.31
CA GLY A 35 8.40 -10.44 -30.55
C GLY A 35 8.14 -8.91 -30.62
N GLN A 36 7.45 -8.36 -29.62
CA GLN A 36 7.08 -6.96 -29.48
C GLN A 36 7.86 -6.37 -28.31
N GLN A 37 8.75 -5.43 -28.64
CA GLN A 37 9.55 -4.72 -27.63
C GLN A 37 8.74 -3.67 -26.83
N HIS A 38 7.48 -3.39 -27.19
CA HIS A 38 6.77 -2.18 -26.74
C HIS A 38 5.25 -2.37 -26.57
N ALA A 39 4.78 -3.05 -25.51
CA ALA A 39 3.35 -3.02 -25.15
C ALA A 39 3.09 -3.56 -23.72
N ALA A 40 3.59 -2.87 -22.69
CA ALA A 40 3.06 -2.85 -21.32
C ALA A 40 4.07 -2.07 -20.47
N GLY A 41 3.62 -1.42 -19.39
CA GLY A 41 4.51 -0.75 -18.45
C GLY A 41 5.71 -1.63 -18.09
N THR A 42 6.87 -1.00 -17.98
CA THR A 42 8.09 -1.63 -17.47
C THR A 42 7.74 -2.52 -16.26
N PRO A 43 8.10 -3.83 -16.22
CA PRO A 43 7.74 -4.70 -15.08
C PRO A 43 8.10 -4.08 -13.73
N LEU A 44 9.21 -3.34 -13.69
CA LEU A 44 9.64 -2.58 -12.52
C LEU A 44 8.65 -1.47 -12.11
N ALA A 45 8.01 -0.78 -13.06
CA ALA A 45 7.01 0.25 -12.77
C ALA A 45 5.73 -0.35 -12.21
N VAL A 46 5.27 -1.48 -12.78
CA VAL A 46 4.12 -2.23 -12.28
C VAL A 46 4.38 -2.76 -10.87
N TRP A 47 5.54 -3.36 -10.64
CA TRP A 47 5.89 -3.87 -9.31
C TRP A 47 6.06 -2.76 -8.28
N ARG A 48 6.65 -1.62 -8.66
CA ARG A 48 6.73 -0.45 -7.77
C ARG A 48 5.35 0.12 -7.46
N HIS A 49 4.40 0.07 -8.40
CA HIS A 49 3.02 0.43 -8.11
C HIS A 49 2.41 -0.54 -7.10
N GLN A 50 2.60 -1.85 -7.28
CA GLN A 50 2.13 -2.86 -6.33
C GLN A 50 2.73 -2.67 -4.94
N VAL A 51 4.04 -2.46 -4.82
CA VAL A 51 4.70 -2.20 -3.53
C VAL A 51 4.11 -0.97 -2.82
N ARG A 52 3.78 0.10 -3.57
CA ARG A 52 3.09 1.25 -2.98
C ARG A 52 1.69 0.88 -2.49
N ALA A 53 0.93 0.12 -3.27
CA ALA A 53 -0.41 -0.35 -2.91
C ALA A 53 -0.40 -1.22 -1.65
N ASP A 54 0.54 -2.17 -1.58
CA ASP A 54 0.72 -3.05 -0.43
C ASP A 54 1.08 -2.26 0.82
N ALA A 55 2.01 -1.30 0.71
CA ALA A 55 2.37 -0.42 1.83
C ALA A 55 1.18 0.44 2.29
N CYS A 56 0.38 1.00 1.38
CA CYS A 56 -0.84 1.72 1.74
C CYS A 56 -1.86 0.81 2.45
N GLY A 57 -2.02 -0.43 1.99
CA GLY A 57 -2.93 -1.42 2.59
C GLY A 57 -2.51 -1.81 4.02
N ILE A 58 -1.21 -2.00 4.25
CA ILE A 58 -0.66 -2.30 5.59
C ILE A 58 -0.85 -1.09 6.53
N LEU A 59 -0.59 0.12 6.05
CA LEU A 59 -0.77 1.35 6.83
C LEU A 59 -2.24 1.66 7.16
N ALA A 60 -3.20 1.14 6.38
CA ALA A 60 -4.60 1.49 6.52
C ALA A 60 -5.17 1.09 7.90
N GLY A 61 -4.74 -0.04 8.46
CA GLY A 61 -5.16 -0.52 9.79
C GLY A 61 -4.83 0.48 10.92
N PRO A 62 -3.54 0.71 11.22
CA PRO A 62 -3.15 1.60 12.32
C PRO A 62 -3.58 3.07 12.10
N ILE A 63 -3.68 3.53 10.84
CA ILE A 63 -4.24 4.86 10.55
C ILE A 63 -5.75 4.89 10.85
N ALA A 64 -6.51 3.88 10.44
CA ALA A 64 -7.95 3.83 10.72
C ALA A 64 -8.22 3.76 12.24
N GLU A 65 -7.42 3.01 12.99
CA GLU A 65 -7.49 2.97 14.46
C GLU A 65 -7.27 4.36 15.07
N SER A 66 -6.22 5.07 14.65
CA SER A 66 -5.94 6.43 15.13
C SER A 66 -7.10 7.40 14.81
N LEU A 67 -7.64 7.32 13.59
CA LEU A 67 -8.79 8.15 13.18
C LEU A 67 -10.05 7.84 13.98
N TYR A 68 -10.31 6.56 14.28
CA TYR A 68 -11.45 6.14 15.08
C TYR A 68 -11.35 6.67 16.52
N ASP A 69 -10.16 6.62 17.12
CA ASP A 69 -9.90 7.12 18.47
C ASP A 69 -9.84 8.66 18.55
N GLY A 70 -9.91 9.35 17.39
CA GLY A 70 -9.78 10.80 17.32
C GLY A 70 -8.37 11.30 17.63
N SER A 71 -7.36 10.44 17.51
CA SER A 71 -5.95 10.76 17.69
C SER A 71 -5.28 11.09 16.36
N GLU A 72 -4.15 11.80 16.42
CA GLU A 72 -3.30 11.97 15.26
C GLU A 72 -2.48 10.69 15.05
N PHE A 73 -2.45 10.20 13.82
CA PHE A 73 -1.58 9.09 13.46
C PHE A 73 -0.13 9.57 13.49
N TYR A 74 0.68 8.96 14.35
CA TYR A 74 2.12 9.14 14.39
C TYR A 74 2.81 7.84 14.02
N ILE A 75 3.86 7.96 13.21
CA ILE A 75 4.81 6.88 13.01
C ILE A 75 5.58 6.77 14.33
N ASP A 76 5.15 5.87 15.18
CA ASP A 76 5.84 5.57 16.44
C ASP A 76 7.12 4.78 16.14
N ASP A 77 8.21 5.18 16.78
CA ASP A 77 9.54 4.54 16.70
C ASP A 77 9.75 3.62 17.91
N THR A 78 8.66 3.19 18.55
CA THR A 78 8.69 2.28 19.71
C THR A 78 7.89 1.01 19.43
N GLY A 79 8.35 -0.12 19.99
CA GLY A 79 7.63 -1.40 19.84
C GLY A 79 7.88 -2.12 18.51
N HIS A 80 9.13 -2.11 18.01
CA HIS A 80 9.50 -2.85 16.81
C HIS A 80 9.27 -4.35 16.98
N SER A 81 8.59 -4.97 16.02
CA SER A 81 8.40 -6.42 15.99
C SER A 81 8.10 -6.95 14.59
N PRO A 82 8.34 -8.24 14.33
CA PRO A 82 7.95 -8.86 13.06
C PRO A 82 6.45 -8.80 12.74
N SER A 83 5.61 -8.62 13.77
CA SER A 83 4.16 -8.47 13.66
C SER A 83 3.69 -7.01 13.53
N ASN A 84 4.60 -6.04 13.62
CA ASN A 84 4.27 -4.63 13.51
C ASN A 84 4.09 -4.22 12.04
N ASP A 85 2.89 -3.75 11.72
CA ASP A 85 2.54 -3.30 10.38
C ASP A 85 3.35 -2.07 9.92
N LEU A 86 3.75 -1.18 10.84
CA LEU A 86 4.60 -0.03 10.52
C LEU A 86 5.99 -0.47 10.06
N ASP A 87 6.63 -1.39 10.79
CA ASP A 87 7.95 -1.92 10.43
C ASP A 87 7.89 -2.61 9.06
N ARG A 88 6.83 -3.38 8.82
CA ARG A 88 6.62 -4.10 7.57
C ARG A 88 6.41 -3.15 6.39
N ALA A 89 5.59 -2.13 6.56
CA ALA A 89 5.37 -1.11 5.55
C ALA A 89 6.65 -0.31 5.28
N LEU A 90 7.40 0.04 6.33
CA LEU A 90 8.68 0.73 6.21
C LEU A 90 9.69 -0.10 5.40
N GLY A 91 9.85 -1.38 5.74
CA GLY A 91 10.70 -2.30 5.00
C GLY A 91 10.31 -2.44 3.53
N LEU A 92 9.02 -2.57 3.21
CA LEU A 92 8.53 -2.62 1.82
C LEU A 92 8.91 -1.37 1.02
N THR A 93 8.85 -0.19 1.63
CA THR A 93 9.20 1.05 0.94
C THR A 93 10.69 1.17 0.62
N GLN A 94 11.55 0.34 1.21
CA GLN A 94 12.97 0.26 0.81
C GLN A 94 13.14 -0.23 -0.63
N LEU A 95 12.15 -0.93 -1.22
CA LEU A 95 12.14 -1.30 -2.64
C LEU A 95 11.84 -0.13 -3.59
N LEU A 96 11.45 1.03 -3.04
CA LEU A 96 11.08 2.23 -3.79
C LEU A 96 12.23 3.23 -3.83
N PRO A 97 12.39 4.01 -4.91
CA PRO A 97 13.58 4.82 -5.12
C PRO A 97 13.78 5.96 -4.11
N SER A 98 12.71 6.50 -3.52
CA SER A 98 12.74 7.66 -2.62
C SER A 98 12.50 7.25 -1.17
N ARG A 99 13.36 7.73 -0.26
CA ARG A 99 13.25 7.52 1.20
C ARG A 99 11.98 8.14 1.80
N GLU A 100 11.57 9.30 1.28
CA GLU A 100 10.33 10.00 1.68
C GLU A 100 9.04 9.29 1.23
N THR A 101 9.16 8.12 0.57
CA THR A 101 7.99 7.41 0.08
C THR A 101 7.14 6.88 1.22
N PHE A 102 7.73 6.44 2.32
CA PHE A 102 6.99 5.93 3.47
C PHE A 102 6.02 6.98 4.05
N GLU A 103 6.54 8.13 4.48
CA GLU A 103 5.74 9.24 4.99
C GLU A 103 4.67 9.70 3.97
N ARG A 104 5.04 9.78 2.69
CA ARG A 104 4.11 10.16 1.63
C ARG A 104 2.95 9.18 1.50
N LEU A 105 3.21 7.88 1.56
CA LEU A 105 2.16 6.86 1.50
C LEU A 105 1.28 6.88 2.75
N GLY A 106 1.87 7.11 3.94
CA GLY A 106 1.11 7.34 5.18
C GLY A 106 0.09 8.47 5.03
N HIS A 107 0.54 9.65 4.60
CA HIS A 107 -0.38 10.77 4.36
C HIS A 107 -1.41 10.50 3.26
N MET A 108 -1.04 9.78 2.20
CA MET A 108 -1.99 9.42 1.14
C MET A 108 -3.08 8.47 1.64
N THR A 109 -2.72 7.51 2.48
CA THR A 109 -3.67 6.59 3.13
C THR A 109 -4.56 7.34 4.10
N GLU A 110 -3.99 8.23 4.91
CA GLU A 110 -4.73 9.09 5.84
C GLU A 110 -5.73 10.00 5.12
N ASP A 111 -5.30 10.69 4.07
CA ASP A 111 -6.17 11.54 3.23
C ASP A 111 -7.31 10.72 2.60
N ALA A 112 -7.01 9.49 2.16
CA ALA A 112 -8.02 8.59 1.62
C ALA A 112 -9.05 8.19 2.67
N LEU A 113 -8.60 7.77 3.86
CA LEU A 113 -9.48 7.36 4.95
C LEU A 113 -10.30 8.53 5.52
N LYS A 114 -9.75 9.75 5.55
CA LYS A 114 -10.47 10.97 5.93
C LYS A 114 -11.55 11.39 4.92
N THR A 115 -11.56 10.81 3.71
CA THR A 115 -12.61 11.10 2.73
C THR A 115 -13.95 10.54 3.21
N PRO A 116 -15.01 11.35 3.39
CA PRO A 116 -16.24 10.89 4.05
C PRO A 116 -16.91 9.66 3.41
N GLY A 117 -16.84 9.55 2.07
CA GLY A 117 -17.37 8.38 1.35
C GLY A 117 -16.57 7.10 1.57
N VAL A 118 -15.25 7.21 1.75
CA VAL A 118 -14.37 6.09 2.07
C VAL A 118 -14.57 5.69 3.53
N TRP A 119 -14.55 6.66 4.46
CA TRP A 119 -14.74 6.38 5.89
C TRP A 119 -16.06 5.66 6.16
N ARG A 120 -17.15 6.11 5.54
CA ARG A 120 -18.46 5.46 5.66
C ARG A 120 -18.46 3.99 5.23
N ARG A 121 -17.71 3.65 4.18
CA ARG A 121 -17.57 2.26 3.72
C ARG A 121 -16.74 1.44 4.72
N VAL A 122 -15.67 2.01 5.25
CA VAL A 122 -14.84 1.37 6.29
C VAL A 122 -15.67 1.09 7.54
N THR A 123 -16.42 2.07 8.04
CA THR A 123 -17.26 1.89 9.23
C THR A 123 -18.38 0.87 8.97
N ALA A 124 -19.04 0.91 7.81
CA ALA A 124 -20.06 -0.07 7.46
C ALA A 124 -19.50 -1.50 7.38
N LEU A 125 -18.30 -1.67 6.82
CA LEU A 125 -17.63 -2.97 6.79
C LEU A 125 -17.25 -3.44 8.20
N ALA A 126 -16.76 -2.54 9.06
CA ALA A 126 -16.40 -2.88 10.44
C ALA A 126 -17.62 -3.29 11.27
N GLU A 127 -18.75 -2.56 11.13
CA GLU A 127 -20.03 -2.89 11.77
C GLU A 127 -20.55 -4.27 11.31
N GLU A 128 -20.47 -4.55 10.01
CA GLU A 128 -20.88 -5.85 9.47
C GLU A 128 -19.97 -6.99 9.99
N LEU A 129 -18.67 -6.75 10.05
CA LEU A 129 -17.70 -7.72 10.56
C LEU A 129 -17.92 -7.97 12.06
N GLU A 130 -18.24 -6.95 12.85
CA GLU A 130 -18.61 -7.10 14.26
C GLU A 130 -19.88 -7.94 14.41
N HIS A 131 -20.87 -7.74 13.54
CA HIS A 131 -22.11 -8.49 13.56
C HIS A 131 -21.94 -9.97 13.16
N ARG A 132 -21.16 -10.25 12.11
CA ARG A 132 -21.01 -11.61 11.54
C ARG A 132 -19.85 -12.40 12.15
N GLY A 133 -18.89 -11.73 12.78
CA GLY A 133 -17.67 -12.31 13.36
C GLY A 133 -16.59 -12.65 12.33
N SER A 134 -16.95 -13.11 11.14
CA SER A 134 -16.04 -13.28 10.00
C SER A 134 -16.75 -13.07 8.67
N MET A 135 -15.98 -12.67 7.67
CA MET A 135 -16.43 -12.43 6.30
C MET A 135 -15.40 -13.02 5.34
N ASP A 136 -15.86 -13.65 4.27
CA ASP A 136 -14.99 -14.07 3.18
C ASP A 136 -14.83 -12.96 2.13
N TYR A 137 -14.12 -13.27 1.04
CA TYR A 137 -13.90 -12.29 -0.03
C TYR A 137 -15.21 -11.88 -0.73
N ASP A 138 -16.15 -12.81 -0.92
CA ASP A 138 -17.41 -12.56 -1.60
C ASP A 138 -18.35 -11.71 -0.71
N ASP A 139 -18.23 -11.83 0.61
CA ASP A 139 -18.90 -10.95 1.57
C ASP A 139 -18.34 -9.52 1.54
N ILE A 140 -17.02 -9.36 1.37
CA ILE A 140 -16.34 -8.05 1.43
C ILE A 140 -16.53 -7.25 0.14
N ILE A 141 -16.64 -7.91 -1.02
CA ILE A 141 -16.65 -7.22 -2.33
C ILE A 141 -17.75 -6.18 -2.46
N GLY A 142 -18.89 -6.38 -1.79
CA GLY A 142 -20.02 -5.44 -1.76
C GLY A 142 -19.72 -4.13 -1.01
N PHE A 143 -18.69 -4.09 -0.17
CA PHE A 143 -18.26 -2.92 0.59
C PHE A 143 -17.14 -2.14 -0.11
N LEU A 144 -16.45 -2.76 -1.07
CA LEU A 144 -15.31 -2.15 -1.74
C LEU A 144 -15.77 -1.01 -2.68
N PRO A 145 -15.08 0.13 -2.68
CA PRO A 145 -15.31 1.18 -3.68
C PRO A 145 -14.88 0.70 -5.08
N GLU A 146 -15.32 1.40 -6.12
CA GLU A 146 -14.71 1.24 -7.43
C GLU A 146 -13.19 1.49 -7.33
N PRO A 147 -12.35 0.65 -7.94
CA PRO A 147 -10.90 0.84 -7.92
C PRO A 147 -10.52 2.19 -8.52
N LEU A 148 -9.75 2.97 -7.78
CA LEU A 148 -9.18 4.20 -8.30
C LEU A 148 -8.01 3.90 -9.25
N PRO A 149 -8.08 4.33 -10.51
CA PRO A 149 -6.95 4.21 -11.44
C PRO A 149 -5.73 4.95 -10.88
N ASP A 150 -4.56 4.31 -10.99
CA ASP A 150 -3.26 4.87 -10.61
C ASP A 150 -3.11 5.27 -9.13
N TRP A 151 -4.02 4.85 -8.26
CA TRP A 151 -3.86 4.95 -6.80
C TRP A 151 -3.21 3.67 -6.25
N PRO A 152 -2.16 3.77 -5.41
CA PRO A 152 -1.51 4.98 -4.93
C PRO A 152 -0.51 5.58 -5.94
N SER A 153 -0.73 6.87 -6.22
CA SER A 153 0.06 7.61 -7.21
C SER A 153 1.48 7.94 -6.76
N THR A 154 2.34 8.32 -7.70
CA THR A 154 3.72 8.74 -7.43
C THR A 154 3.83 10.12 -6.77
N THR A 155 2.78 10.94 -6.82
CA THR A 155 2.81 12.33 -6.34
C THR A 155 1.56 12.68 -5.52
N ARG A 156 1.69 13.48 -4.45
CA ARG A 156 0.53 13.91 -3.64
C ARG A 156 -0.54 14.65 -4.46
N ARG A 157 -0.13 15.41 -5.48
CA ARG A 157 -1.04 16.15 -6.37
C ARG A 157 -1.96 15.21 -7.15
N SER A 158 -1.40 14.13 -7.70
CA SER A 158 -2.16 13.09 -8.40
C SER A 158 -3.06 12.31 -7.46
N ALA A 159 -2.59 12.03 -6.23
CA ALA A 159 -3.38 11.35 -5.21
C ALA A 159 -4.64 12.15 -4.84
N ARG A 160 -4.50 13.46 -4.61
CA ARG A 160 -5.63 14.32 -4.27
C ARG A 160 -6.65 14.44 -5.40
N ALA A 161 -6.20 14.44 -6.65
CA ALA A 161 -7.08 14.44 -7.81
C ALA A 161 -7.89 13.12 -7.90
N ALA A 162 -7.25 11.98 -7.64
CA ALA A 162 -7.94 10.69 -7.60
C ALA A 162 -8.97 10.61 -6.47
N LEU A 163 -8.65 11.12 -5.28
CA LEU A 163 -9.59 11.15 -4.15
C LEU A 163 -10.78 12.09 -4.36
N ALA A 164 -10.58 13.21 -5.07
CA ALA A 164 -11.69 14.10 -5.42
C ALA A 164 -12.77 13.40 -6.27
N ALA A 165 -12.38 12.42 -7.10
CA ALA A 165 -13.30 11.62 -7.90
C ALA A 165 -14.14 10.61 -7.06
N LEU A 166 -13.80 10.37 -5.79
CA LEU A 166 -14.60 9.53 -4.88
C LEU A 166 -15.70 10.28 -4.13
N VAL A 167 -15.79 11.61 -4.31
CA VAL A 167 -16.74 12.48 -3.59
C VAL A 167 -17.97 12.84 -4.45
N GLU A 168 -17.92 12.59 -5.76
CA GLU A 168 -19.07 12.70 -6.69
C GLU A 168 -19.98 11.47 -6.62
#